data_AF-A0AB39RU52-F1
#
_entry.id   AF-A0AB39RU52-F1
#
_cell.length_a   1.000
_cell.length_b   1.000
_cell.length_c   1.000
_cell.angle_alpha   90.00
_cell.angle_beta   90.00
_cell.angle_gamma   90.00
#
_symmetry.space_group_name_H-M   'P 1'
#
loop_
_entity.id
_entity.type
_entity.pdbx_description
1 polymer ?
#
loop_
_entity_poly.entity_id
_entity_poly.type
_entity_poly.pdbx_seq_one_letter_code
_entity_poly.pdbx_strand_id
1 'polypeptide(L)'
;MTDFQAIADRVEIEALRGEFTDAAMMRDRARLASLFTPDGVLRMPNIPIELIGREEIRAGGERLQAQWDFFVQNTHPGTIQIDGDTATGRAYMQEIARTRDGRQGLNYAIYHDRYRRTPDGWRFTERVYEVRYLDTTPLAGSAPRAEGAPDDPPARDLRAPRPGTPDAAQEA
;
A
#
# COMPACT_ATOMS: atom_id res chain seq x y z
N MET A 1 31.80 -10.75 0.53
CA MET A 1 30.87 -10.28 1.58
C MET A 1 31.30 -10.93 2.88
N THR A 2 31.54 -10.17 3.95
CA THR A 2 31.82 -10.76 5.26
C THR A 2 30.52 -11.29 5.85
N ASP A 3 30.60 -12.30 6.71
CA ASP A 3 29.44 -12.86 7.41
C ASP A 3 28.64 -11.78 8.17
N PHE A 4 29.36 -10.85 8.80
CA PHE A 4 28.76 -9.72 9.52
C PHE A 4 27.97 -8.76 8.62
N GLN A 5 28.49 -8.43 7.43
CA GLN A 5 27.77 -7.55 6.49
C GLN A 5 26.49 -8.22 6.00
N ALA A 6 26.55 -9.51 5.69
CA ALA A 6 25.39 -10.28 5.24
C ALA A 6 24.27 -10.31 6.30
N ILE A 7 24.64 -10.42 7.58
CA ILE A 7 23.71 -10.35 8.71
C ILE A 7 23.13 -8.93 8.83
N ALA A 8 23.97 -7.89 8.79
CA ALA A 8 23.53 -6.50 8.87
C ALA A 8 22.54 -6.15 7.75
N ASP A 9 22.85 -6.52 6.51
CA ASP A 9 21.98 -6.30 5.35
C ASP A 9 20.62 -6.97 5.51
N ARG A 10 20.60 -8.20 6.04
CA ARG A 10 19.36 -8.94 6.28
C ARG A 10 18.49 -8.22 7.33
N VAL A 11 19.10 -7.74 8.42
CA VAL A 11 18.39 -6.99 9.47
C VAL A 11 17.86 -5.66 8.92
N GLU A 12 18.65 -4.94 8.11
CA GLU A 12 18.21 -3.68 7.48
C GLU A 12 17.04 -3.90 6.52
N ILE A 13 17.06 -4.95 5.70
CA ILE A 13 15.94 -5.29 4.81
C ILE A 13 14.70 -5.74 5.61
N GLU A 14 14.89 -6.48 6.70
CA GLU A 14 13.81 -6.85 7.62
C GLU A 14 13.15 -5.62 8.25
N ALA A 15 13.95 -4.69 8.76
CA ALA A 15 13.49 -3.41 9.30
C ALA A 15 12.73 -2.60 8.24
N LEU A 16 13.28 -2.46 7.03
CA LEU A 16 12.65 -1.76 5.91
C LEU A 16 11.26 -2.31 5.57
N ARG A 17 11.10 -3.65 5.55
CA ARG A 17 9.78 -4.29 5.31
C ARG A 17 8.79 -4.02 6.44
N GLY A 18 9.28 -4.03 7.69
CA GLY A 18 8.50 -3.67 8.87
C GLY A 18 8.03 -2.22 8.82
N GLU A 19 8.94 -1.29 8.53
CA GLU A 19 8.65 0.15 8.42
C GLU A 19 7.62 0.45 7.33
N PHE A 20 7.64 -0.25 6.20
CA PHE A 20 6.62 -0.08 5.17
C PHE A 20 5.22 -0.43 5.71
N THR A 21 5.10 -1.57 6.39
CA THR A 21 3.81 -2.03 6.94
C THR A 21 3.35 -1.07 8.03
N ASP A 22 4.25 -0.64 8.91
CA ASP A 22 3.94 0.32 9.97
C ASP A 22 3.51 1.69 9.38
N ALA A 23 4.23 2.23 8.39
CA ALA A 23 3.85 3.46 7.69
C ALA A 23 2.50 3.33 6.98
N ALA A 24 2.20 2.15 6.43
CA ALA A 24 0.89 1.90 5.83
C ALA A 24 -0.24 1.91 6.86
N MET A 25 -0.03 1.27 8.01
CA MET A 25 -1.00 1.18 9.10
C MET A 25 -1.18 2.52 9.84
N MET A 26 -0.09 3.24 10.07
CA MET A 26 -0.08 4.56 10.73
C MET A 26 -0.44 5.71 9.79
N ARG A 27 -0.83 5.40 8.54
CA ARG A 27 -1.32 6.39 7.57
C ARG A 27 -0.29 7.47 7.20
N ASP A 28 1.00 7.16 7.34
CA ASP A 28 2.11 8.05 7.01
C ASP A 28 2.67 7.75 5.61
N ARG A 29 2.09 8.41 4.60
CA ARG A 29 2.44 8.18 3.19
C ARG A 29 3.75 8.83 2.78
N ALA A 30 4.13 9.92 3.45
CA ALA A 30 5.43 10.55 3.22
C ALA A 30 6.55 9.62 3.69
N ARG A 31 6.43 9.04 4.90
CA ARG A 31 7.38 8.04 5.40
C ARG A 31 7.42 6.81 4.51
N LEU A 32 6.26 6.25 4.15
CA LEU A 32 6.17 5.10 3.26
C LEU A 32 6.90 5.34 1.93
N ALA A 33 6.68 6.49 1.28
CA ALA A 33 7.32 6.82 0.02
C ALA A 33 8.84 6.96 0.16
N SER A 34 9.34 7.47 1.28
CA SER A 34 10.79 7.63 1.53
C SER A 34 11.58 6.31 1.58
N LEU A 35 10.88 5.19 1.81
CA LEU A 35 11.45 3.83 1.82
C LEU A 35 11.83 3.31 0.43
N PHE A 36 11.35 3.96 -0.63
CA PHE A 36 11.73 3.65 -2.01
C PHE A 36 12.96 4.46 -2.43
N THR A 37 13.68 3.97 -3.44
CA THR A 37 14.63 4.82 -4.18
C THR A 37 13.86 5.96 -4.87
N PRO A 38 14.53 7.08 -5.27
CA PRO A 38 13.86 8.19 -5.94
C PRO A 38 13.06 7.78 -7.19
N ASP A 39 13.54 6.76 -7.89
CA ASP A 39 12.98 6.12 -9.08
C ASP A 39 12.22 4.81 -8.78
N GLY A 40 12.01 4.48 -7.50
CA GLY A 40 11.41 3.21 -7.10
C GLY A 40 9.95 3.10 -7.54
N VAL A 41 9.48 1.87 -7.76
CA VAL A 41 8.16 1.63 -8.34
C VAL A 41 7.28 0.73 -7.48
N LEU A 42 6.02 1.10 -7.33
CA LEU A 42 4.98 0.28 -6.71
C LEU A 42 3.95 -0.13 -7.76
N ARG A 43 3.74 -1.44 -7.93
CA ARG A 43 2.81 -2.02 -8.91
C ARG A 43 1.73 -2.83 -8.22
N MET A 44 0.50 -2.68 -8.68
CA MET A 44 -0.66 -3.49 -8.29
C MET A 44 -1.35 -4.01 -9.56
N PRO A 45 -0.79 -5.05 -10.22
CA PRO A 45 -1.28 -5.55 -11.51
C PRO A 45 -2.75 -6.01 -11.49
N ASN A 46 -3.27 -6.47 -10.35
CA ASN A 46 -4.67 -6.87 -10.22
C ASN A 46 -5.66 -5.69 -10.33
N ILE A 47 -5.19 -4.45 -10.09
CA ILE A 47 -5.98 -3.22 -10.17
C ILE A 47 -5.22 -2.16 -10.96
N PRO A 48 -4.90 -2.43 -12.24
CA PRO A 48 -3.76 -1.97 -13.05
C PRO A 48 -3.19 -0.59 -12.66
N ILE A 49 -2.49 -0.55 -11.52
CA ILE A 49 -1.84 0.65 -10.98
C ILE A 49 -0.34 0.44 -11.06
N GLU A 50 0.34 1.46 -11.55
CA GLU A 50 1.78 1.62 -11.51
C GLU A 50 2.05 3.04 -10.99
N LEU A 51 2.86 3.14 -9.93
CA LEU A 51 3.25 4.41 -9.31
C LEU A 51 4.77 4.50 -9.32
N ILE A 52 5.31 5.47 -10.04
CA ILE A 52 6.74 5.63 -10.29
C ILE A 52 7.27 6.81 -9.48
N GLY A 53 8.28 6.52 -8.66
CA GLY A 53 8.92 7.50 -7.82
C GLY A 53 8.11 7.87 -6.58
N ARG A 54 8.79 8.56 -5.66
CA ARG A 54 8.26 8.82 -4.31
C ARG A 54 6.99 9.66 -4.31
N GLU A 55 6.88 10.65 -5.18
CA GLU A 55 5.70 11.53 -5.23
C GLU A 55 4.43 10.79 -5.69
N GLU A 56 4.52 9.97 -6.74
CA GLU A 56 3.37 9.19 -7.20
C GLU A 56 2.95 8.15 -6.18
N ILE A 57 3.91 7.50 -5.52
CA ILE A 57 3.65 6.55 -4.44
C ILE A 57 2.93 7.23 -3.27
N ARG A 58 3.41 8.41 -2.84
CA ARG A 58 2.79 9.22 -1.78
C ARG A 58 1.37 9.61 -2.15
N ALA A 59 1.19 10.28 -3.29
CA ALA A 59 -0.11 10.78 -3.73
C ALA A 59 -1.11 9.65 -4.02
N GLY A 60 -0.64 8.54 -4.61
CA GLY A 60 -1.43 7.33 -4.82
C GLY A 60 -1.92 6.73 -3.51
N GLY A 61 -1.02 6.61 -2.52
CA GLY A 61 -1.36 6.12 -1.18
C GLY A 61 -2.34 7.01 -0.44
N GLU A 62 -2.20 8.34 -0.53
CA GLU A 62 -3.15 9.31 0.05
C GLU A 62 -4.55 9.17 -0.54
N ARG A 63 -4.65 9.01 -1.87
CA ARG A 63 -5.94 8.79 -2.57
C ARG A 63 -6.63 7.49 -2.16
N LEU A 64 -5.87 6.41 -1.98
CA LEU A 64 -6.42 5.13 -1.50
C LEU A 64 -6.89 5.23 -0.06
N GLN A 65 -6.06 5.82 0.81
CA GLN A 65 -6.37 5.99 2.22
C GLN A 65 -7.62 6.85 2.46
N ALA A 66 -7.81 7.91 1.67
CA ALA A 66 -9.00 8.75 1.78
C ALA A 66 -10.31 8.01 1.48
N GLN A 67 -10.24 6.84 0.84
CA GLN A 67 -11.42 6.01 0.57
C GLN A 67 -11.72 5.01 1.68
N TRP A 68 -10.78 4.70 2.57
CA TRP A 68 -10.97 3.69 3.60
C TRP A 68 -11.78 4.21 4.80
N ASP A 69 -12.79 3.46 5.18
CA ASP A 69 -13.39 3.51 6.52
C ASP A 69 -12.36 2.91 7.51
N PHE A 70 -11.99 1.64 7.27
CA PHE A 70 -10.87 1.01 7.94
C PHE A 70 -10.02 0.17 6.98
N PHE A 71 -8.77 -0.03 7.36
CA PHE A 71 -7.80 -0.87 6.68
C PHE A 71 -6.91 -1.52 7.73
N VAL A 72 -6.74 -2.83 7.64
CA VAL A 72 -5.80 -3.59 8.45
C VAL A 72 -4.97 -4.46 7.53
N GLN A 73 -3.66 -4.39 7.68
CA GLN A 73 -2.69 -5.21 6.97
C GLN A 73 -1.80 -5.93 7.98
N ASN A 74 -1.74 -7.26 7.85
CA ASN A 74 -0.86 -8.12 8.61
C ASN A 74 0.18 -8.72 7.66
N THR A 75 1.44 -8.32 7.81
CA THR A 75 2.53 -8.77 6.96
C THR A 75 3.41 -9.78 7.69
N HIS A 76 3.68 -10.90 7.03
CA HIS A 76 4.57 -11.96 7.48
C HIS A 76 5.84 -11.96 6.62
N PRO A 77 7.03 -12.01 7.24
CA PRO A 77 8.29 -11.99 6.49
C PRO A 77 8.41 -13.25 5.63
N GLY A 78 8.79 -13.07 4.37
CA GLY A 78 9.19 -14.15 3.47
C GLY A 78 10.69 -14.17 3.22
N THR A 79 11.09 -14.87 2.16
CA THR A 79 12.49 -15.05 1.77
C THR A 79 13.18 -13.72 1.45
N ILE A 80 14.48 -13.65 1.74
CA ILE A 80 15.38 -12.57 1.29
C ILE A 80 16.64 -13.23 0.71
N GLN A 81 17.00 -12.83 -0.50
CA GLN A 81 18.21 -13.23 -1.20
C GLN A 81 19.03 -11.97 -1.54
N ILE A 82 20.20 -11.85 -0.92
CA ILE A 82 21.12 -10.71 -1.06
C ILE A 82 22.23 -11.08 -2.04
N ASP A 83 22.51 -10.17 -2.97
CA ASP A 83 23.61 -10.24 -3.93
C ASP A 83 24.31 -8.87 -3.99
N GLY A 84 25.39 -8.75 -3.20
CA GLY A 84 26.15 -7.51 -3.06
C GLY A 84 25.29 -6.35 -2.55
N ASP A 85 25.17 -5.30 -3.37
CA ASP A 85 24.37 -4.10 -3.08
C ASP A 85 22.93 -4.20 -3.60
N THR A 86 22.49 -5.40 -4.00
CA THR A 86 21.11 -5.66 -4.44
C THR A 86 20.51 -6.83 -3.66
N ALA A 87 19.18 -6.86 -3.57
CA ALA A 87 18.50 -8.03 -3.02
C ALA A 87 17.13 -8.22 -3.67
N THR A 88 16.61 -9.42 -3.53
CA THR A 88 15.21 -9.76 -3.85
C THR A 88 14.57 -10.39 -2.65
N GLY A 89 13.24 -10.28 -2.55
CA GLY A 89 12.54 -10.90 -1.45
C GLY A 89 11.05 -10.99 -1.67
N ARG A 90 10.41 -11.68 -0.73
CA ARG A 90 8.95 -11.78 -0.64
C ARG A 90 8.47 -11.39 0.75
N ALA A 91 7.24 -10.92 0.80
CA ALA A 91 6.46 -10.83 2.03
C ALA A 91 5.03 -11.28 1.74
N TYR A 92 4.41 -11.92 2.72
CA TYR A 92 3.06 -12.47 2.60
C TYR A 92 2.13 -11.64 3.46
N MET A 93 0.99 -11.23 2.95
CA MET A 93 0.06 -10.41 3.73
C MET A 93 -1.34 -10.95 3.70
N GLN A 94 -2.05 -10.59 4.77
CA GLN A 94 -3.48 -10.67 4.88
C GLN A 94 -4.00 -9.26 5.12
N GLU A 95 -5.02 -8.86 4.38
CA GLU A 95 -5.63 -7.55 4.52
C GLU A 95 -7.13 -7.68 4.72
N ILE A 96 -7.70 -6.80 5.54
CA ILE A 96 -9.13 -6.55 5.60
C ILE A 96 -9.36 -5.06 5.45
N ALA A 97 -10.32 -4.70 4.61
CA ALA A 97 -10.63 -3.30 4.35
C ALA A 97 -12.11 -3.10 4.14
N ARG A 98 -12.58 -1.92 4.53
CA ARG A 98 -13.86 -1.36 4.10
C ARG A 98 -13.62 0.06 3.61
N THR A 99 -14.16 0.39 2.46
CA THR A 99 -14.20 1.76 1.95
C THR A 99 -15.46 2.47 2.39
N ARG A 100 -15.42 3.79 2.39
CA ARG A 100 -16.54 4.67 2.76
C ARG A 100 -17.77 4.49 1.87
N ASP A 101 -17.58 4.06 0.62
CA ASP A 101 -18.66 3.72 -0.31
C ASP A 101 -19.21 2.28 -0.14
N GLY A 102 -18.77 1.56 0.90
CA GLY A 102 -19.30 0.26 1.29
C GLY A 102 -18.62 -0.94 0.63
N ARG A 103 -17.66 -0.75 -0.28
CA ARG A 103 -16.84 -1.89 -0.78
C ARG A 103 -16.03 -2.44 0.37
N GLN A 104 -16.00 -3.76 0.50
CA GLN A 104 -15.30 -4.43 1.58
C GLN A 104 -14.76 -5.76 1.10
N GLY A 105 -13.73 -6.23 1.78
CA GLY A 105 -13.18 -7.54 1.48
C GLY A 105 -12.02 -7.91 2.38
N LEU A 106 -11.67 -9.18 2.27
CA LEU A 106 -10.48 -9.79 2.82
C LEU A 106 -9.63 -10.25 1.65
N ASN A 107 -8.32 -10.07 1.71
CA ASN A 107 -7.42 -10.64 0.72
C ASN A 107 -6.21 -11.29 1.37
N TYR A 108 -5.62 -12.25 0.65
CA TYR A 108 -4.25 -12.69 0.86
C TYR A 108 -3.43 -12.31 -0.36
N ALA A 109 -2.27 -11.69 -0.14
CA ALA A 109 -1.43 -11.19 -1.20
C ALA A 109 0.06 -11.44 -0.92
N ILE A 110 0.87 -11.24 -1.96
CA ILE A 110 2.32 -11.38 -1.93
C ILE A 110 2.93 -10.06 -2.42
N TYR A 111 3.89 -9.53 -1.67
CA TYR A 111 4.83 -8.56 -2.22
C TYR A 111 6.01 -9.30 -2.83
N HIS A 112 6.32 -8.96 -4.08
CA HIS A 112 7.58 -9.32 -4.73
C HIS A 112 8.45 -8.08 -4.78
N ASP A 113 9.56 -8.12 -4.05
CA ASP A 113 10.37 -6.95 -3.77
C ASP A 113 11.75 -7.06 -4.41
N ARG A 114 12.22 -5.90 -4.89
CA ARG A 114 13.61 -5.67 -5.25
C ARG A 114 14.16 -4.53 -4.40
N TYR A 115 15.41 -4.69 -4.00
CA TYR A 115 16.07 -3.77 -3.08
C TYR A 115 17.42 -3.35 -3.63
N ARG A 116 17.87 -2.17 -3.21
CA ARG A 116 19.23 -1.68 -3.44
C ARG A 116 19.78 -1.04 -2.18
N ARG A 117 21.05 -1.30 -1.87
CA ARG A 117 21.79 -0.58 -0.84
C ARG A 117 22.12 0.82 -1.36
N THR A 118 21.81 1.83 -0.58
CA THR A 118 22.15 3.23 -0.84
C THR A 118 23.09 3.74 0.25
N PRO A 119 23.70 4.93 0.10
CA PRO A 119 24.44 5.56 1.19
C PRO A 119 23.62 5.75 2.47
N ASP A 120 22.29 5.83 2.36
CA ASP A 120 21.35 6.00 3.47
C ASP A 120 20.70 4.68 3.91
N GLY A 121 21.29 3.54 3.55
CA GLY A 121 20.80 2.18 3.84
C GLY A 121 19.98 1.55 2.71
N TRP A 122 19.41 0.37 2.96
CA TRP A 122 18.60 -0.35 1.98
C TRP A 122 17.27 0.36 1.66
N ARG A 123 16.87 0.32 0.39
CA ARG A 123 15.60 0.89 -0.12
C ARG A 123 14.93 -0.04 -1.13
N PHE A 124 13.61 0.08 -1.27
CA PHE A 124 12.87 -0.59 -2.35
C PHE A 124 13.17 0.07 -3.70
N THR A 125 13.58 -0.71 -4.68
CA THR A 125 13.61 -0.27 -6.09
C THR A 125 12.32 -0.67 -6.80
N GLU A 126 11.70 -1.77 -6.38
CA GLU A 126 10.43 -2.22 -6.90
C GLU A 126 9.67 -3.01 -5.83
N ARG A 127 8.36 -2.83 -5.81
CA ARG A 127 7.42 -3.68 -5.09
C ARG A 127 6.24 -4.00 -5.99
N VAL A 128 5.99 -5.28 -6.23
CA VAL A 128 4.81 -5.77 -6.96
C VAL A 128 3.87 -6.45 -5.98
N TYR A 129 2.65 -5.95 -5.89
CA TYR A 129 1.56 -6.47 -5.07
C TYR A 129 0.68 -7.41 -5.88
N GLU A 130 0.75 -8.70 -5.57
CA GLU A 130 -0.03 -9.74 -6.24
C GLU A 130 -1.08 -10.32 -5.28
N VAL A 131 -2.35 -10.15 -5.63
CA VAL A 131 -3.46 -10.78 -4.91
C VAL A 131 -3.50 -12.27 -5.25
N ARG A 132 -3.47 -13.13 -4.23
CA ARG A 132 -3.59 -14.59 -4.35
C ARG A 132 -4.99 -15.10 -4.05
N TYR A 133 -5.69 -14.41 -3.15
CA TYR A 133 -7.05 -14.74 -2.77
C TYR A 133 -7.79 -13.46 -2.44
N LEU A 134 -9.05 -13.36 -2.87
CA LEU A 134 -9.95 -12.25 -2.58
C LEU A 134 -11.30 -12.83 -2.16
N ASP A 135 -11.73 -12.46 -0.96
CA ASP A 135 -13.06 -12.73 -0.44
C ASP A 135 -13.83 -11.41 -0.33
N THR A 136 -14.98 -11.37 -0.99
CA THR A 136 -15.90 -10.23 -1.00
C THR A 136 -17.16 -10.48 -0.16
N THR A 137 -17.19 -11.59 0.58
CA THR A 137 -18.24 -11.88 1.56
C THR A 137 -18.34 -10.71 2.54
N PRO A 138 -19.56 -10.21 2.84
CA PRO A 138 -19.72 -9.08 3.73
C PRO A 138 -19.03 -9.29 5.08
N LEU A 139 -18.20 -8.33 5.48
CA LEU A 139 -17.54 -8.36 6.78
C LEU A 139 -18.59 -8.12 7.87
N ALA A 140 -18.78 -9.09 8.77
CA ALA A 140 -19.70 -8.96 9.89
C ALA A 140 -19.18 -8.01 10.99
N GLY A 141 -17.88 -7.71 10.99
CA GLY A 141 -17.24 -6.79 11.94
C GLY A 141 -17.28 -5.32 11.51
N SER A 142 -16.83 -4.45 12.42
CA SER A 142 -16.62 -3.02 12.19
C SER A 142 -15.42 -2.53 13.01
N ALA A 143 -14.86 -1.38 12.62
CA ALA A 143 -13.84 -0.73 13.45
C ALA A 143 -14.48 -0.27 14.78
N PRO A 144 -13.77 -0.38 15.91
CA PRO A 144 -14.26 0.16 17.18
C PRO A 144 -14.55 1.66 17.04
N ARG A 145 -15.77 2.07 17.42
CA ARG A 145 -16.12 3.49 17.53
C ARG A 145 -15.88 3.96 18.96
N ALA A 146 -15.35 5.17 19.12
CA ALA A 146 -15.40 5.84 20.42
C ALA A 146 -16.87 6.11 20.78
N GLU A 147 -17.26 5.86 22.03
CA GLU A 147 -18.61 6.18 22.50
C GLU A 147 -18.91 7.66 22.25
N GLY A 148 -20.06 7.95 21.62
CA GLY A 148 -20.52 9.31 21.34
C GLY A 148 -19.90 9.99 20.11
N ALA A 149 -19.09 9.30 19.30
CA ALA A 149 -18.68 9.84 18.00
C ALA A 149 -19.90 9.95 17.07
N PRO A 150 -20.12 11.10 16.40
CA PRO A 150 -21.21 11.24 15.44
C PRO A 150 -21.05 10.23 14.31
N ASP A 151 -22.16 9.72 13.79
CA ASP A 151 -22.15 8.88 12.59
C ASP A 151 -21.45 9.63 11.46
N ASP A 152 -20.46 8.97 10.83
CA ASP A 152 -19.91 9.48 9.59
C ASP A 152 -21.06 9.64 8.60
N PRO A 153 -21.21 10.82 7.97
CA PRO A 153 -22.28 11.02 7.01
C PRO A 153 -22.16 9.97 5.91
N PRO A 154 -23.29 9.44 5.40
CA PRO A 154 -23.25 8.46 4.32
C PRO A 154 -22.42 9.00 3.16
N ALA A 155 -21.59 8.14 2.57
CA ALA A 155 -20.76 8.54 1.43
C ALA A 155 -21.64 9.25 0.39
N ARG A 156 -21.27 10.49 0.06
CA ARG A 156 -21.91 11.20 -1.04
C ARG A 156 -21.72 10.36 -2.30
N ASP A 157 -22.82 10.01 -2.94
CA ASP A 157 -22.81 9.32 -4.21
C ASP A 157 -22.18 10.23 -5.27
N LEU A 158 -20.89 10.00 -5.57
CA LEU A 158 -20.14 10.74 -6.58
C LEU A 158 -20.61 10.44 -8.01
N ARG A 159 -21.62 9.58 -8.20
CA ARG A 159 -22.29 9.37 -9.49
C ARG A 159 -23.44 10.35 -9.76
N ALA A 160 -23.86 11.15 -8.78
CA ALA A 160 -24.88 12.16 -9.03
C ALA A 160 -24.26 13.35 -9.80
N PRO A 161 -24.80 13.73 -10.98
CA PRO A 161 -24.32 14.91 -11.69
C PRO A 161 -24.53 16.15 -10.81
N ARG A 162 -23.53 17.03 -10.77
CA ARG A 162 -23.65 18.31 -10.07
C ARG A 162 -24.81 19.09 -10.72
N PRO A 163 -25.77 19.62 -9.96
CA PRO A 163 -26.77 20.50 -10.55
C PRO A 163 -26.07 21.80 -10.97
N GLY A 164 -26.07 22.10 -12.26
CA GLY A 164 -25.71 23.42 -12.78
C GLY A 164 -24.48 23.52 -13.68
N THR A 165 -24.28 22.63 -14.65
CA THR A 165 -23.44 22.95 -15.82
C THR A 165 -24.32 22.86 -17.07
N PRO A 166 -24.44 23.93 -17.88
CA PRO A 166 -25.26 23.88 -19.09
C PRO A 166 -24.70 22.89 -20.09
N ASP A 167 -25.60 22.14 -20.70
CA ASP A 167 -25.36 21.19 -21.77
C ASP A 167 -24.79 21.93 -22.99
N ALA A 168 -23.54 21.63 -23.35
CA ALA A 168 -22.97 22.01 -24.63
C ALA A 168 -22.90 20.74 -25.48
N ALA A 169 -24.02 20.47 -26.15
CA ALA A 169 -24.04 19.63 -27.33
C ALA A 169 -23.16 20.24 -28.43
N GLN A 170 -22.75 19.37 -29.36
CA GLN A 170 -22.38 19.65 -30.75
C GLN A 170 -20.92 20.06 -31.03
N GLU A 171 -20.12 19.13 -31.56
CA GLU A 171 -19.68 19.08 -32.99
C GLU A 171 -18.36 18.30 -33.16
N ALA A 172 -18.37 17.46 -34.22
CA ALA A 172 -17.28 16.70 -34.88
C ALA A 172 -16.69 15.46 -34.19
#